data_AF-A0A3M6UGA8-F1
#
_entry.id   AF-A0A3M6UGA8-F1
#
_cell.length_a   1.000
_cell.length_b   1.000
_cell.length_c   1.000
_cell.angle_alpha   90.00
_cell.angle_beta   90.00
_cell.angle_gamma   90.00
#
_symmetry.space_group_name_H-M   'P 1'
#
loop_
_entity.id
_entity.type
_entity.pdbx_description
1 polymer ?
#
loop_
_entity_poly.entity_id
_entity_poly.type
_entity_poly.pdbx_seq_one_letter_code
_entity_poly.pdbx_strand_id
1 'polypeptide(L)'
;MLCPTRKKSRDAKSSSKEQEAGALAMEALHRQVLPFLLRRLKEDVLQDLPPKIIQDYYCELSPLQVQLYEDFAKSQVKKGLEETVSHIDEENKNEKASKDNPHVFQALQYLRKLCNHPLLVLTANHPEYTKVMDQLHQQHVSIRDIQHAAKLVAL
;
A
#
# COMPACT_ATOMS: atom_id res chain seq x y z
N MET A 1 26.43 -8.86 9.71
CA MET A 1 25.38 -9.38 10.62
C MET A 1 24.49 -10.35 9.86
N LEU A 2 24.41 -11.63 10.27
CA LEU A 2 23.39 -12.54 9.73
C LEU A 2 22.01 -12.08 10.25
N CYS A 3 20.99 -12.05 9.38
CA CYS A 3 19.60 -11.92 9.82
C CYS A 3 19.32 -12.93 10.94
N PRO A 4 18.49 -12.62 11.95
CA PRO A 4 18.05 -13.62 12.92
C PRO A 4 17.30 -14.70 12.14
N THR A 5 17.98 -15.81 11.86
CA THR A 5 17.37 -16.97 11.22
C THR A 5 16.29 -17.48 12.16
N ARG A 6 15.07 -17.64 11.66
CA ARG A 6 13.99 -18.32 12.37
C ARG A 6 14.50 -19.72 12.74
N LYS A 7 14.98 -19.91 13.97
CA LYS A 7 15.50 -21.19 14.49
C LYS A 7 14.40 -22.22 14.80
N LYS A 8 13.13 -21.88 14.60
CA LYS A 8 12.02 -22.81 14.78
C LYS A 8 11.69 -23.48 13.45
N SER A 9 11.57 -24.80 13.49
CA SER A 9 11.02 -25.58 12.39
C SER A 9 9.69 -25.01 11.92
N ARG A 10 9.42 -25.15 10.62
CA ARG A 10 8.19 -24.67 9.98
C ARG A 10 6.95 -25.45 10.46
N ASP A 11 7.14 -26.66 10.98
CA ASP A 11 6.08 -27.49 11.55
C ASP A 11 6.02 -27.33 13.08
N ALA A 12 4.85 -26.93 13.57
CA ALA A 12 4.57 -26.74 14.99
C ALA A 12 4.67 -28.03 15.82
N LYS A 13 4.60 -29.21 15.20
CA LYS A 13 4.66 -30.53 15.87
C LYS A 13 5.99 -31.27 15.68
N SER A 14 6.98 -30.62 15.08
CA SER A 14 8.27 -31.24 14.78
C SER A 14 9.07 -31.62 16.04
N SER A 15 9.70 -32.79 15.98
CA SER A 15 10.56 -33.31 17.05
C SER A 15 11.87 -32.53 17.16
N SER A 16 12.51 -32.54 18.34
CA SER A 16 13.82 -31.90 18.57
C SER A 16 14.88 -32.35 17.55
N LYS A 17 14.85 -33.62 17.15
CA LYS A 17 15.78 -34.19 16.17
C LYS A 17 15.56 -33.64 14.75
N GLU A 18 14.30 -33.40 14.38
CA GLU A 18 13.94 -32.85 13.08
C GLU A 18 14.28 -31.36 12.98
N GLN A 19 14.16 -30.64 14.11
CA GLN A 19 14.57 -29.24 14.21
C GLN A 19 16.08 -29.08 14.01
N GLU A 20 16.88 -29.95 14.64
CA GLU A 20 18.33 -29.96 14.47
C GLU A 20 18.75 -30.30 13.04
N ALA A 21 18.15 -31.34 12.44
CA ALA A 21 18.37 -31.70 11.04
C ALA A 21 18.01 -30.54 10.08
N GLY A 22 16.91 -29.83 10.34
CA GLY A 22 16.50 -28.65 9.56
C GLY A 22 17.48 -27.48 9.67
N ALA A 23 18.06 -27.25 10.85
CA ALA A 23 19.08 -26.21 11.04
C ALA A 23 20.36 -26.53 10.28
N LEU A 24 20.83 -27.79 10.33
CA LEU A 24 22.01 -28.24 9.58
C LEU A 24 21.80 -28.14 8.06
N ALA A 25 20.62 -28.54 7.56
CA ALA A 25 20.28 -28.43 6.15
C ALA A 25 20.24 -26.96 5.69
N MET A 26 19.68 -26.06 6.51
CA MET A 26 19.63 -24.63 6.22
C MET A 26 21.03 -24.01 6.15
N GLU A 27 21.91 -24.39 7.07
CA GLU A 27 23.30 -23.93 7.08
C GLU A 27 24.08 -24.44 5.86
N ALA A 28 23.94 -25.72 5.52
CA ALA A 28 24.58 -26.32 4.35
C ALA A 28 24.16 -25.61 3.06
N LEU A 29 22.85 -25.37 2.89
CA LEU A 29 22.32 -24.63 1.75
C LEU A 29 22.89 -23.21 1.71
N HIS A 30 22.89 -22.49 2.84
CA HIS A 30 23.40 -21.14 2.91
C HIS A 30 24.87 -21.06 2.47
N ARG A 31 25.73 -21.99 2.94
CA ARG A 31 27.15 -22.05 2.54
C ARG A 31 27.32 -22.30 1.04
N GLN A 32 26.49 -23.14 0.44
CA GLN A 32 26.56 -23.44 -1.00
C GLN A 32 26.18 -22.25 -1.87
N VAL A 33 25.16 -21.46 -1.47
CA VAL A 33 24.67 -20.33 -2.27
C VAL A 33 25.46 -19.03 -2.04
N LEU A 34 26.07 -18.87 -0.86
CA LEU A 34 26.80 -17.65 -0.48
C LEU A 34 27.85 -17.15 -1.51
N PRO A 35 28.69 -17.99 -2.14
CA PRO A 35 29.68 -17.51 -3.11
C PRO A 35 29.07 -16.90 -4.39
N PHE A 36 27.78 -17.15 -4.66
CA PHE A 36 27.05 -16.60 -5.81
C PHE A 36 26.18 -15.39 -5.44
N LEU A 37 26.11 -15.02 -4.16
CA LEU A 37 25.30 -13.89 -3.67
C LEU A 37 26.19 -12.71 -3.28
N LEU A 38 26.10 -11.62 -4.03
CA LEU A 38 26.76 -10.37 -3.66
C LEU A 38 25.83 -9.53 -2.79
N ARG A 39 26.08 -9.49 -1.48
CA ARG A 39 25.38 -8.62 -0.53
C ARG A 39 26.39 -7.81 0.29
N ARG A 40 26.44 -6.50 0.06
CA ARG A 40 27.25 -5.54 0.85
C ARG A 40 26.34 -4.46 1.41
N LEU A 41 26.56 -4.04 2.65
CA LEU A 41 25.85 -2.89 3.22
C LEU A 41 26.63 -1.62 2.83
N LYS A 42 25.92 -0.49 2.65
CA LYS A 42 26.57 0.78 2.30
C LYS A 42 27.56 1.22 3.39
N GLU A 43 27.26 0.89 4.64
CA GLU A 43 28.13 1.08 5.81
C GLU A 43 29.44 0.26 5.77
N ASP A 44 29.44 -0.92 5.12
CA ASP A 44 30.64 -1.76 5.00
C ASP A 44 31.64 -1.23 3.95
N VAL A 45 31.20 -0.33 3.06
CA VAL A 45 31.94 0.09 1.87
C VAL A 45 32.31 1.58 1.90
N LEU A 46 31.50 2.42 2.53
CA LEU A 46 31.67 3.88 2.52
C LEU A 46 31.73 4.41 3.96
N GLN A 47 32.93 4.55 4.52
CA GLN A 47 33.15 5.13 5.86
C GLN A 47 32.95 6.66 5.88
N ASP A 48 33.00 7.31 4.71
CA ASP A 48 32.94 8.77 4.57
C ASP A 48 31.54 9.31 4.31
N LEU A 49 30.49 8.46 4.27
CA LEU A 49 29.14 8.91 4.01
C LEU A 49 28.46 9.32 5.33
N PRO A 50 27.93 10.56 5.45
CA PRO A 50 27.21 10.97 6.64
C PRO A 50 26.00 10.06 6.90
N PRO A 51 25.55 9.92 8.17
CA PRO A 51 24.43 9.06 8.50
C PRO A 51 23.17 9.49 7.75
N LYS A 52 22.40 8.52 7.26
CA LYS A 52 21.12 8.79 6.60
C LYS A 52 20.15 9.42 7.61
N ILE A 53 19.76 10.67 7.37
CA ILE A 53 18.72 11.35 8.13
C ILE A 53 17.37 11.01 7.47
N ILE A 54 16.42 10.49 8.27
CA ILE A 54 15.03 10.25 7.84
C ILE A 54 14.18 11.31 8.53
N GLN A 55 13.46 12.09 7.73
CA GLN A 55 12.56 13.12 8.21
C GLN A 55 11.21 12.94 7.56
N ASP A 56 10.18 12.80 8.40
CA ASP A 56 8.79 12.74 7.95
C ASP A 56 8.25 14.17 7.81
N TYR A 57 7.78 14.51 6.62
CA TYR A 57 7.09 15.77 6.35
C TYR A 57 5.59 15.50 6.22
N TYR A 58 4.81 16.16 7.07
CA TYR A 58 3.35 16.11 7.04
C TYR A 58 2.81 17.25 6.19
N CYS A 59 1.79 16.96 5.37
CA CYS A 59 1.12 17.94 4.53
C CYS A 59 -0.39 17.81 4.66
N GLU A 60 -1.08 18.94 4.74
CA GLU A 60 -2.55 18.99 4.73
C GLU A 60 -3.08 18.79 3.31
N LEU A 61 -4.20 18.07 3.17
CA LEU A 61 -4.83 17.84 1.87
C LEU A 61 -5.39 19.15 1.28
N SER A 62 -5.28 19.32 -0.04
CA SER A 62 -5.92 20.47 -0.70
C SER A 62 -7.45 20.36 -0.63
N PRO A 63 -8.19 21.49 -0.73
CA PRO A 63 -9.66 21.46 -0.69
C PRO A 63 -10.28 20.50 -1.71
N LEU A 64 -9.70 20.44 -2.92
CA LEU A 64 -10.15 19.52 -3.97
C LEU A 64 -9.89 18.04 -3.61
N GLN A 65 -8.75 17.75 -2.97
CA GLN A 65 -8.45 16.39 -2.50
C GLN A 65 -9.41 15.96 -1.40
N VAL A 66 -9.75 16.84 -0.45
CA VAL A 66 -10.72 16.55 0.61
C VAL A 66 -12.10 16.24 0.02
N GLN A 67 -12.59 17.08 -0.90
CA GLN A 67 -13.86 16.86 -1.58
C GLN A 67 -13.92 15.48 -2.26
N LEU A 68 -12.91 15.15 -3.07
CA LEU A 68 -12.87 13.86 -3.77
C LEU A 68 -12.74 12.66 -2.82
N TYR A 69 -12.07 12.84 -1.69
CA TYR A 69 -11.96 11.81 -0.67
C TYR A 69 -13.33 11.51 -0.05
N GLU A 70 -14.08 12.55 0.32
CA GLU A 70 -15.43 12.41 0.86
C GLU A 70 -16.40 11.80 -0.15
N ASP A 71 -16.37 12.27 -1.40
CA ASP A 71 -17.22 11.77 -2.47
C ASP A 71 -16.96 10.28 -2.72
N PHE A 72 -15.69 9.88 -2.73
CA PHE A 72 -15.29 8.48 -2.83
C PHE A 72 -15.78 7.65 -1.63
N ALA A 73 -15.59 8.16 -0.40
CA ALA A 73 -16.05 7.47 0.81
C ALA A 73 -17.57 7.26 0.82
N LYS A 74 -18.34 8.30 0.45
CA LYS A 74 -19.82 8.23 0.34
C LYS A 74 -20.25 7.22 -0.74
N SER A 75 -19.55 7.14 -1.86
CA SER A 75 -19.84 6.17 -2.94
C SER A 75 -19.58 4.73 -2.51
N GLN A 76 -18.45 4.47 -1.82
CA GLN A 76 -18.09 3.11 -1.40
C GLN A 76 -18.94 2.61 -0.23
N VAL A 77 -19.36 3.49 0.68
CA VAL A 77 -20.31 3.12 1.75
C VAL A 77 -21.64 2.67 1.14
N LYS A 78 -22.14 3.37 0.10
CA LYS A 78 -23.37 2.97 -0.60
C LYS A 78 -23.24 1.59 -1.25
N LYS A 79 -22.14 1.35 -1.97
CA LYS A 79 -21.88 0.05 -2.61
C LYS A 79 -21.69 -1.09 -1.60
N GLY A 80 -20.94 -0.85 -0.52
CA GLY A 80 -20.77 -1.85 0.54
C GLY A 80 -22.08 -2.18 1.26
N LEU A 81 -22.98 -1.20 1.42
CA LEU A 81 -24.31 -1.44 2.00
C LEU A 81 -25.20 -2.25 1.05
N GLU A 82 -25.18 -1.96 -0.26
CA GLU A 82 -25.89 -2.73 -1.28
C GLU A 82 -25.39 -4.19 -1.36
N GLU A 83 -24.06 -4.39 -1.32
CA GLU A 83 -23.47 -5.73 -1.29
C GLU A 83 -23.85 -6.51 -0.01
N THR A 84 -23.85 -5.85 1.15
CA THR A 84 -24.22 -6.49 2.42
C THR A 84 -25.70 -6.86 2.44
N VAL A 85 -26.59 -6.01 1.92
CA VAL A 85 -28.03 -6.30 1.83
C VAL A 85 -28.30 -7.45 0.84
N SER A 86 -27.57 -7.53 -0.28
CA SER A 86 -27.70 -8.64 -1.24
C SER A 86 -27.18 -10.00 -0.72
N HIS A 87 -26.41 -10.01 0.37
CA HIS A 87 -25.85 -11.22 0.99
C HIS A 87 -26.58 -11.66 2.26
N ILE A 88 -27.58 -10.89 2.73
CA ILE A 88 -28.40 -11.27 3.89
C ILE A 88 -29.51 -12.27 3.50
N ASP A 89 -29.87 -12.37 2.21
CA ASP A 89 -30.93 -13.29 1.73
C ASP A 89 -30.46 -14.75 1.55
N GLU A 90 -29.16 -15.05 1.68
CA GLU A 90 -28.64 -16.42 1.56
C GLU A 90 -28.08 -16.89 2.91
N GLU A 91 -29.00 -17.36 3.76
CA GLU A 91 -28.67 -18.15 4.93
C GLU A 91 -27.84 -19.39 4.54
N ASN A 92 -26.72 -19.60 5.24
CA ASN A 92 -25.96 -20.84 5.44
C ASN A 92 -24.57 -20.98 4.78
N LYS A 93 -23.61 -21.31 5.67
CA LYS A 93 -22.38 -22.13 5.53
C LYS A 93 -21.03 -21.42 5.36
N ASN A 94 -20.27 -21.55 6.46
CA ASN A 94 -18.86 -21.98 6.56
C ASN A 94 -17.73 -21.14 5.93
N GLU A 95 -16.88 -20.65 6.83
CA GLU A 95 -15.41 -20.84 6.81
C GLU A 95 -14.70 -20.68 5.45
N LYS A 96 -14.82 -19.50 4.83
CA LYS A 96 -13.83 -19.04 3.84
C LYS A 96 -13.47 -17.58 4.08
N ALA A 97 -12.80 -17.33 5.20
CA ALA A 97 -12.06 -16.10 5.43
C ALA A 97 -10.83 -16.06 4.51
N SER A 98 -11.03 -15.80 3.22
CA SER A 98 -10.06 -15.34 2.21
C SER A 98 -10.72 -15.34 0.82
N LYS A 99 -11.89 -14.71 0.65
CA LYS A 99 -12.21 -14.17 -0.67
C LYS A 99 -11.47 -12.85 -0.75
N ASP A 100 -10.40 -12.82 -1.53
CA ASP A 100 -9.77 -11.58 -1.96
C ASP A 100 -10.88 -10.60 -2.31
N ASN A 101 -10.95 -9.47 -1.61
CA ASN A 101 -11.89 -8.41 -1.93
C ASN A 101 -11.17 -7.50 -2.94
N PRO A 102 -11.21 -7.76 -4.26
CA PRO A 102 -10.52 -6.94 -5.26
C PRO A 102 -10.93 -5.47 -5.16
N HIS A 103 -12.14 -5.23 -4.63
CA HIS A 103 -12.69 -3.91 -4.36
C HIS A 103 -11.86 -3.10 -3.34
N VAL A 104 -11.29 -3.73 -2.30
CA VAL A 104 -10.50 -3.04 -1.27
C VAL A 104 -9.17 -2.54 -1.84
N PHE A 105 -8.47 -3.38 -2.59
CA PHE A 105 -7.19 -2.99 -3.19
C PHE A 105 -7.38 -1.87 -4.23
N GLN A 106 -8.44 -1.95 -5.03
CA GLN A 106 -8.79 -0.89 -5.98
C GLN A 106 -9.11 0.43 -5.27
N ALA A 107 -9.80 0.38 -4.14
CA ALA A 107 -10.08 1.55 -3.33
C ALA A 107 -8.81 2.18 -2.74
N LEU A 108 -7.92 1.36 -2.17
CA LEU A 108 -6.63 1.84 -1.66
C LEU A 108 -5.77 2.45 -2.77
N GLN A 109 -5.79 1.87 -3.98
CA GLN A 109 -5.06 2.39 -5.12
C GLN A 109 -5.62 3.75 -5.59
N TYR A 110 -6.94 3.93 -5.55
CA TYR A 110 -7.58 5.22 -5.82
C TYR A 110 -7.12 6.27 -4.79
N LEU A 111 -7.22 5.97 -3.50
CA LEU A 111 -6.82 6.89 -2.42
C LEU A 111 -5.33 7.25 -2.51
N ARG A 112 -4.46 6.26 -2.77
CA ARG A 112 -3.02 6.48 -2.96
C ARG A 112 -2.73 7.42 -4.13
N LYS A 113 -3.48 7.32 -5.23
CA LYS A 113 -3.37 8.23 -6.38
C LYS A 113 -3.84 9.64 -6.02
N LEU A 114 -5.01 9.75 -5.39
CA LEU A 114 -5.60 11.03 -4.99
C LEU A 114 -4.70 11.83 -4.03
N CYS A 115 -4.08 11.17 -3.04
CA CYS A 115 -3.15 11.81 -2.10
C CYS A 115 -1.88 12.36 -2.77
N ASN A 116 -1.52 11.89 -3.97
CA ASN A 116 -0.43 12.48 -4.73
C ASN A 116 -0.92 13.65 -5.59
N HIS A 117 -1.95 13.44 -6.40
CA HIS A 117 -2.51 14.51 -7.25
C HIS A 117 -3.94 14.14 -7.75
N PRO A 118 -4.94 15.05 -7.71
CA PRO A 118 -6.31 14.80 -8.19
C PRO A 118 -6.43 14.34 -9.65
N LEU A 119 -5.59 14.89 -10.55
CA LEU A 119 -5.46 14.46 -11.95
C LEU A 119 -5.25 12.94 -12.14
N LEU A 120 -4.64 12.23 -11.18
CA LEU A 120 -4.41 10.78 -11.29
C LEU A 120 -5.70 9.95 -11.15
N VAL A 121 -6.77 10.56 -10.65
CA VAL A 121 -8.07 9.92 -10.47
C VAL A 121 -9.17 10.54 -11.34
N LEU A 122 -9.08 11.84 -11.62
CA LEU A 122 -9.99 12.59 -12.48
C LEU A 122 -9.71 12.32 -13.97
N THR A 123 -10.05 11.12 -14.41
CA THR A 123 -10.08 10.75 -15.83
C THR A 123 -11.48 11.01 -16.41
N ALA A 124 -11.63 11.01 -17.74
CA ALA A 124 -12.91 11.23 -18.41
C ALA A 124 -14.03 10.28 -17.97
N ASN A 125 -13.68 9.10 -17.44
CA ASN A 125 -14.63 8.10 -16.94
C ASN A 125 -15.01 8.29 -15.46
N HIS A 126 -14.45 9.31 -14.79
CA HIS A 126 -14.71 9.55 -13.37
C HIS A 126 -16.09 10.19 -13.18
N PRO A 127 -16.93 9.72 -12.24
CA PRO A 127 -18.30 10.22 -12.07
C PRO A 127 -18.35 11.73 -11.77
N GLU A 128 -17.39 12.23 -10.98
CA GLU A 128 -17.31 13.66 -10.64
C GLU A 128 -16.50 14.50 -11.65
N TYR A 129 -16.07 13.94 -12.79
CA TYR A 129 -15.17 14.63 -13.73
C TYR A 129 -15.76 15.96 -14.22
N THR A 130 -16.97 15.92 -14.80
CA THR A 130 -17.62 17.10 -15.38
C THR A 130 -17.85 18.18 -14.34
N LYS A 131 -18.39 17.80 -13.18
CA LYS A 131 -18.67 18.72 -12.07
C LYS A 131 -17.41 19.42 -11.57
N VAL A 132 -16.32 18.68 -11.36
CA VAL A 132 -15.05 19.26 -10.90
C VAL A 132 -14.44 20.15 -11.97
N MET A 133 -14.49 19.76 -13.25
CA MET A 133 -13.99 20.61 -14.33
C MET A 133 -14.78 21.91 -14.44
N ASP A 134 -16.11 21.87 -14.34
CA ASP A 134 -16.95 23.08 -14.36
C ASP A 134 -16.63 24.00 -13.17
N GLN A 135 -16.45 23.44 -11.96
CA GLN A 135 -16.03 24.19 -10.77
C GLN A 135 -14.67 24.89 -10.99
N LEU A 136 -13.71 24.18 -11.55
CA LEU A 136 -12.37 24.72 -11.83
C LEU A 136 -12.41 25.81 -12.91
N HIS A 137 -13.25 25.65 -13.94
CA HIS A 137 -13.46 26.70 -14.94
C HIS A 137 -14.07 27.97 -14.32
N GLN A 138 -15.03 27.84 -13.40
CA GLN A 138 -15.61 28.99 -12.69
C GLN A 138 -14.58 29.70 -11.80
N GLN A 139 -13.67 28.94 -11.20
CA GLN A 139 -12.58 29.48 -10.38
C GLN A 139 -11.40 30.00 -11.22
N HIS A 140 -11.42 29.82 -12.55
CA HIS A 140 -10.31 30.11 -13.46
C HIS A 140 -8.99 29.40 -13.07
N VAL A 141 -9.08 28.23 -12.43
CA VAL A 141 -7.92 27.42 -12.03
C VAL A 141 -7.80 26.19 -12.91
N SER A 142 -6.57 25.79 -13.25
CA SER A 142 -6.34 24.55 -14.00
C SER A 142 -6.22 23.37 -13.05
N ILE A 143 -6.80 22.22 -13.42
CA ILE A 143 -6.59 20.96 -12.69
C ILE A 143 -5.11 20.57 -12.58
N ARG A 144 -4.25 21.07 -13.47
CA ARG A 144 -2.81 20.79 -13.50
C ARG A 144 -2.00 21.69 -12.57
N ASP A 145 -2.64 22.63 -11.88
CA ASP A 145 -1.96 23.54 -10.96
C ASP A 145 -1.40 22.78 -9.75
N ILE A 146 -0.20 23.19 -9.34
CA ILE A 146 0.55 22.62 -8.22
C ILE A 146 -0.25 22.76 -6.92
N GLN A 147 -1.06 23.81 -6.80
CA GLN A 147 -1.90 24.08 -5.62
C GLN A 147 -2.85 22.94 -5.26
N HIS A 148 -3.24 22.11 -6.23
CA HIS A 148 -4.11 20.96 -5.99
C HIS A 148 -3.37 19.71 -5.48
N ALA A 149 -2.03 19.73 -5.51
CA ALA A 149 -1.18 18.65 -5.03
C ALA A 149 -0.45 19.05 -3.75
N ALA A 150 -1.07 18.77 -2.60
CA ALA A 150 -0.52 19.07 -1.27
C ALA A 150 0.95 18.68 -1.09
N LYS A 151 1.37 17.54 -1.64
CA LYS A 151 2.74 17.06 -1.54
C LYS A 151 3.75 17.86 -2.35
N LEU A 152 3.34 18.44 -3.47
CA LEU A 152 4.23 19.28 -4.28
C LEU A 152 4.39 20.68 -3.65
N VAL A 153 3.39 21.13 -2.90
CA VAL A 153 3.43 22.41 -2.18
C VAL A 153 4.26 22.32 -0.88
N ALA A 154 4.26 21.15 -0.23
CA ALA A 154 4.92 20.94 1.05
C ALA A 154 6.42 20.59 0.95
N LEU A 155 6.93 20.34 -0.26
CA LEU A 155 8.33 20.01 -0.55
C LEU A 155 9.08 21.23 -1.10
#